data_AF-A0A435S7S7-F1
#
_entry.id   AF-A0A435S7S7-F1
#
_cell.length_a   1.000
_cell.length_b   1.000
_cell.length_c   1.000
_cell.angle_alpha   90.00
_cell.angle_beta   90.00
_cell.angle_gamma   90.00
#
_symmetry.space_group_name_H-M   'P 1'
#
loop_
_entity.id
_entity.type
_entity.pdbx_description
1 polymer ?
#
loop_
_entity_poly.entity_id
_entity_poly.type
_entity_poly.pdbx_seq_one_letter_code
_entity_poly.pdbx_strand_id
1 'polypeptide(L)'
;MEAISSRDHSQFGTFRSQPGLVARWEELRLDCFQRLEALVDSAGLDDIEEATALLRRFKGRSREVAAAIDEFMLDFMTLVFVVENGEEGFERPVRKLARTRLSKLERLVTVTAGEKPASSAGLS
;
A
#
# COMPACT_ATOMS: atom_id res chain seq x y z
N MET A 1 -33.43 45.37 -30.67
CA MET A 1 -32.14 45.12 -31.34
C MET A 1 -31.06 45.74 -30.48
N GLU A 2 -30.10 45.07 -29.86
CA GLU A 2 -29.86 43.67 -29.47
C GLU A 2 -28.98 43.72 -28.21
N ALA A 3 -29.12 42.71 -27.36
CA ALA A 3 -28.33 42.52 -26.14
C ALA A 3 -26.96 41.94 -26.47
N ILE A 4 -25.88 42.48 -25.92
CA ILE A 4 -24.55 41.84 -26.00
C ILE A 4 -24.37 40.98 -24.76
N SER A 5 -24.62 39.69 -24.98
CA SER A 5 -24.50 38.57 -24.06
C SER A 5 -23.06 38.40 -23.60
N SER A 6 -22.87 38.47 -22.28
CA SER A 6 -21.70 37.94 -21.58
C SER A 6 -21.72 36.42 -21.69
N ARG A 7 -20.61 35.83 -22.17
CA ARG A 7 -20.34 34.39 -22.05
C ARG A 7 -18.88 34.16 -21.74
N ASP A 8 -18.62 33.95 -20.45
CA ASP A 8 -17.50 33.18 -19.93
C ASP A 8 -17.38 31.85 -20.66
N HIS A 9 -16.17 31.53 -21.14
CA HIS A 9 -15.75 30.15 -21.38
C HIS A 9 -14.46 29.92 -20.59
N SER A 10 -14.63 29.75 -19.27
CA SER A 10 -13.63 29.11 -18.42
C SER A 10 -13.61 27.62 -18.77
N GLN A 11 -12.61 27.23 -19.56
CA GLN A 11 -12.38 25.84 -19.97
C GLN A 11 -11.75 25.07 -18.80
N PHE A 12 -12.57 24.74 -17.79
CA PHE A 12 -12.19 23.74 -16.81
C PHE A 12 -12.15 22.37 -17.51
N GLY A 13 -10.94 21.92 -17.83
CA GLY A 13 -10.69 20.56 -18.27
C GLY A 13 -11.25 19.59 -17.23
N THR A 14 -12.19 18.74 -17.65
CA THR A 14 -12.65 17.63 -16.84
C THR A 14 -11.46 16.70 -16.62
N PHE A 15 -10.90 16.72 -15.40
CA PHE A 15 -9.93 15.73 -14.96
C PHE A 15 -10.66 14.38 -14.89
N ARG A 16 -10.72 13.71 -16.04
CA ARG A 16 -11.27 12.38 -16.18
C ARG A 16 -10.28 11.43 -15.50
N SER A 17 -10.56 11.05 -14.26
CA SER A 17 -9.89 9.91 -13.63
C SER A 17 -9.93 8.75 -14.62
N GLN A 18 -8.77 8.37 -15.17
CA GLN A 18 -8.67 7.31 -16.16
C GLN A 18 -8.97 5.98 -15.46
N PRO A 19 -10.11 5.30 -15.75
CA PRO A 19 -10.51 4.09 -15.03
C PRO A 19 -9.48 2.96 -15.17
N GLY A 20 -8.79 2.89 -16.31
CA GLY A 20 -7.77 1.87 -16.56
C GLY A 20 -6.47 2.02 -15.76
N LEU A 21 -6.16 3.23 -15.27
CA LEU A 21 -4.98 3.42 -14.41
C LEU A 21 -5.24 2.88 -13.01
N VAL A 22 -6.43 3.14 -12.45
CA VAL A 22 -6.81 2.67 -11.10
C VAL A 22 -6.82 1.14 -11.06
N ALA A 23 -7.46 0.49 -12.02
CA ALA A 23 -7.52 -0.97 -12.11
C ALA A 23 -6.12 -1.61 -12.21
N ARG A 24 -5.22 -1.05 -13.04
CA ARG A 24 -3.85 -1.55 -13.18
C ARG A 24 -3.02 -1.38 -11.90
N TRP A 25 -3.24 -0.28 -11.17
CA TRP A 25 -2.56 -0.05 -9.88
C TRP A 25 -3.05 -1.02 -8.79
N GLU A 26 -4.33 -1.38 -8.79
CA GLU A 26 -4.89 -2.37 -7.89
C GLU A 26 -4.35 -3.77 -8.17
N GLU A 27 -4.20 -4.14 -9.45
CA GLU A 27 -3.61 -5.42 -9.88
C GLU A 27 -2.14 -5.54 -9.44
N LEU A 28 -1.32 -4.54 -9.75
CA LEU A 28 0.09 -4.50 -9.32
C LEU A 28 0.26 -4.50 -7.79
N ARG A 29 -0.74 -3.98 -7.08
CA ARG A 29 -0.78 -4.01 -5.61
C ARG A 29 -1.14 -5.40 -5.12
N LEU A 30 -2.16 -6.04 -5.69
CA LEU A 30 -2.57 -7.39 -5.32
C LEU A 30 -1.43 -8.39 -5.56
N ASP A 31 -0.77 -8.30 -6.72
CA ASP A 31 0.42 -9.09 -7.05
C ASP A 31 1.55 -8.88 -6.04
N CYS A 32 1.70 -7.65 -5.52
CA CYS A 32 2.69 -7.34 -4.49
C CYS A 32 2.42 -8.10 -3.18
N PHE A 33 1.17 -8.06 -2.71
CA PHE A 33 0.82 -8.69 -1.45
C PHE A 33 0.83 -10.21 -1.53
N GLN A 34 0.41 -10.79 -2.65
CA GLN A 34 0.55 -12.24 -2.90
C GLN A 34 2.01 -12.69 -2.86
N ARG A 35 2.92 -11.91 -3.45
CA ARG A 35 4.37 -12.20 -3.35
C ARG A 35 4.88 -12.08 -1.92
N LEU A 36 4.50 -11.03 -1.19
CA LEU A 36 4.88 -10.86 0.21
C LEU A 36 4.34 -12.00 1.10
N GLU A 37 3.14 -12.51 0.83
CA GLU A 37 2.59 -13.68 1.50
C GLU A 37 3.43 -14.93 1.24
N ALA A 38 3.83 -15.16 -0.01
CA ALA A 38 4.72 -16.27 -0.37
C ALA A 38 6.07 -16.19 0.35
N LEU A 39 6.66 -14.99 0.47
CA LEU A 39 7.91 -14.78 1.22
C LEU A 39 7.73 -15.05 2.72
N VAL A 40 6.56 -14.74 3.31
CA VAL A 40 6.25 -15.09 4.70
C VAL A 40 6.09 -16.61 4.89
N ASP A 41 5.69 -17.33 3.84
CA ASP A 41 5.57 -18.78 3.87
C ASP A 41 6.91 -19.48 3.74
N SER A 42 7.80 -19.01 2.86
CA SER A 42 9.16 -19.55 2.70
C SER A 42 10.10 -19.12 3.83
N ALA A 43 10.10 -17.83 4.17
CA ALA A 43 10.90 -17.22 5.23
C ALA A 43 12.40 -17.57 5.20
N GLY A 44 13.00 -17.58 4.00
CA GLY A 44 14.44 -17.74 3.81
C GLY A 44 15.22 -16.44 3.95
N LEU A 45 16.55 -16.55 4.09
CA LEU A 45 17.46 -15.39 4.21
C LEU A 45 17.35 -14.41 3.03
N ASP A 46 17.28 -14.95 1.81
CA ASP A 46 17.22 -14.14 0.58
C ASP A 46 15.88 -13.38 0.43
N ASP A 47 14.84 -13.83 1.14
CA ASP A 47 13.50 -13.26 1.03
C ASP A 47 13.41 -11.85 1.64
N ILE A 48 14.33 -11.48 2.54
CA ILE A 48 14.38 -10.14 3.16
C ILE A 48 14.64 -9.06 2.11
N GLU A 49 15.56 -9.34 1.18
CA GLU A 49 15.93 -8.40 0.12
C GLU A 49 14.78 -8.24 -0.88
N GLU A 50 14.12 -9.33 -1.24
CA GLU A 50 12.95 -9.30 -2.12
C GLU A 50 11.78 -8.55 -1.47
N ALA A 51 11.47 -8.84 -0.20
CA ALA A 51 10.43 -8.12 0.55
C ALA A 51 10.72 -6.61 0.59
N THR A 52 11.98 -6.24 0.85
CA THR A 52 12.42 -4.84 0.83
C THR A 52 12.20 -4.20 -0.53
N ALA A 53 12.55 -4.89 -1.62
CA ALA A 53 12.37 -4.41 -2.98
C ALA A 53 10.88 -4.23 -3.34
N LEU A 54 10.03 -5.16 -2.94
CA LEU A 54 8.58 -5.08 -3.12
C LEU A 54 8.01 -3.85 -2.38
N LEU A 55 8.39 -3.65 -1.12
CA LEU A 55 7.84 -2.59 -0.25
C LEU A 55 8.29 -1.17 -0.61
N ARG A 56 9.38 -1.00 -1.38
CA ARG A 56 9.85 0.33 -1.85
C ARG A 56 8.75 1.13 -2.56
N ARG A 57 7.81 0.46 -3.23
CA ARG A 57 6.69 1.10 -3.95
C ARG A 57 5.66 1.79 -3.04
N PHE A 58 5.69 1.49 -1.74
CA PHE A 58 4.80 2.07 -0.75
C PHE A 58 5.48 3.11 0.15
N LYS A 59 6.82 3.23 0.07
CA LYS A 59 7.57 4.25 0.81
C LYS A 59 7.14 5.66 0.39
N GLY A 60 7.00 6.55 1.37
CA GLY A 60 6.63 7.95 1.14
C GLY A 60 5.13 8.21 0.98
N ARG A 61 4.25 7.20 1.06
CA ARG A 61 2.79 7.39 0.98
C ARG A 61 2.20 8.11 2.19
N SER A 62 2.53 7.65 3.40
CA SER A 62 2.18 8.31 4.65
C SER A 62 3.10 7.84 5.78
N ARG A 63 3.07 8.53 6.93
CA ARG A 63 3.82 8.13 8.11
C ARG A 63 3.32 6.79 8.67
N GLU A 64 2.02 6.56 8.62
CA GLU A 64 1.36 5.34 9.07
C GLU A 64 1.74 4.15 8.19
N VAL A 65 1.82 4.35 6.86
CA VAL A 65 2.28 3.32 5.93
C VAL A 65 3.76 3.00 6.17
N ALA A 66 4.61 4.01 6.39
CA ALA A 66 6.02 3.79 6.73
C ALA A 66 6.18 2.97 8.01
N ALA A 67 5.45 3.33 9.08
CA ALA A 67 5.46 2.58 10.34
C ALA A 67 4.95 1.14 10.15
N ALA A 68 3.91 0.92 9.36
CA ALA A 68 3.40 -0.42 9.07
C ALA A 68 4.39 -1.28 8.27
N ILE A 69 5.17 -0.67 7.37
CA ILE A 69 6.27 -1.32 6.65
C ILE A 69 7.36 -1.75 7.64
N ASP A 70 7.78 -0.84 8.52
CA ASP A 70 8.84 -1.12 9.50
C ASP A 70 8.40 -2.22 10.49
N GLU A 71 7.17 -2.16 11.01
CA GLU A 71 6.58 -3.21 11.85
C GLU A 71 6.55 -4.57 11.14
N PHE A 72 6.11 -4.61 9.88
CA PHE A 72 6.09 -5.85 9.09
C PHE A 72 7.50 -6.41 8.88
N MET A 73 8.46 -5.56 8.49
CA MET A 73 9.84 -6.00 8.26
C MET A 73 10.50 -6.53 9.52
N LEU A 74 10.23 -5.93 10.68
CA LEU A 74 10.73 -6.42 11.97
C LEU A 74 10.22 -7.85 12.25
N ASP A 75 8.92 -8.06 12.12
CA ASP A 75 8.29 -9.35 12.39
C ASP A 75 8.72 -10.41 11.33
N PHE A 76 8.93 -9.98 10.08
CA PHE A 76 9.43 -10.85 9.01
C PHE A 76 10.90 -11.25 9.20
N MET A 77 11.79 -10.32 9.53
CA MET A 77 13.19 -10.63 9.85
C MET A 77 13.29 -11.55 11.07
N THR A 78 12.41 -11.37 12.05
CA THR A 78 12.30 -12.27 13.21
C THR A 78 11.85 -13.67 12.78
N LEU A 79 10.90 -13.77 11.85
CA LEU A 79 10.48 -15.06 11.30
C LEU A 79 11.62 -15.78 10.58
N VAL A 80 12.34 -15.08 9.70
CA VAL A 80 13.49 -15.62 8.99
C VAL A 80 14.55 -16.10 9.98
N PHE A 81 14.87 -15.30 11.00
CA PHE A 81 15.79 -15.71 12.06
C PHE A 81 15.33 -17.01 12.77
N VAL A 82 14.05 -17.11 13.13
CA VAL A 82 13.49 -18.29 13.81
C VAL A 82 13.57 -19.54 12.93
N VAL A 83 13.22 -19.42 11.64
CA VAL A 83 13.28 -20.53 10.67
C VAL A 83 14.72 -20.99 10.45
N GLU A 84 15.64 -20.05 10.21
CA GLU A 84 17.06 -20.34 9.96
C GLU A 84 17.76 -20.98 11.15
N ASN A 85 17.38 -20.63 12.38
CA ASN A 85 17.97 -21.21 13.59
C ASN A 85 17.26 -22.49 14.06
N GLY A 86 16.22 -22.96 13.36
CA GLY A 86 15.50 -24.18 13.73
C GLY A 86 14.68 -24.05 15.02
N GLU A 87 14.25 -22.82 15.36
CA GLU A 87 13.46 -22.51 16.56
C GLU A 87 11.96 -22.80 16.31
N GLU A 88 11.64 -24.05 15.94
CA GLU A 88 10.31 -24.49 15.47
C GLU A 88 9.15 -24.12 16.42
N GLY A 89 9.43 -24.03 17.74
CA GLY A 89 8.45 -23.63 18.75
C GLY A 89 7.92 -22.20 18.59
N PHE A 90 8.69 -21.32 17.94
CA PHE A 90 8.34 -19.92 17.71
C PHE A 90 7.91 -19.62 16.27
N GLU A 91 8.21 -20.51 15.31
CA GLU A 91 7.92 -20.28 13.88
C GLU A 91 6.45 -19.95 13.66
N ARG A 92 5.55 -20.81 14.14
CA ARG A 92 4.10 -20.63 13.90
C ARG A 92 3.55 -19.34 14.53
N PRO A 93 3.85 -19.00 15.79
CA PRO A 93 3.49 -17.71 16.38
C PRO A 93 4.02 -16.51 15.60
N VAL A 94 5.31 -16.52 15.22
CA VAL A 94 5.93 -15.38 14.53
C VAL A 94 5.41 -15.26 13.10
N ARG A 95 5.17 -16.37 12.39
CA ARG A 95 4.55 -16.35 11.06
C ARG A 95 3.15 -15.74 11.11
N LYS A 96 2.35 -16.08 12.13
CA LYS A 96 1.03 -15.46 12.34
C LYS A 96 1.15 -13.95 12.60
N LEU A 97 2.15 -13.54 13.36
CA LEU A 97 2.42 -12.13 13.64
C LEU A 97 2.78 -11.35 12.36
N ALA A 98 3.72 -11.87 11.55
CA ALA A 98 4.11 -11.28 10.27
C ALA A 98 2.92 -11.14 9.31
N ARG A 99 2.08 -12.19 9.18
CA ARG A 99 0.83 -12.11 8.38
C ARG A 99 -0.12 -11.05 8.89
N THR A 100 -0.26 -10.90 10.21
CA THR A 100 -1.13 -9.88 10.81
C THR A 100 -0.66 -8.47 10.46
N ARG A 101 0.66 -8.21 10.52
CA ARG A 101 1.24 -6.94 10.08
C ARG A 101 1.07 -6.71 8.58
N LEU A 102 1.23 -7.75 7.78
CA LEU A 102 1.04 -7.67 6.32
C LEU A 102 -0.40 -7.27 5.98
N SER A 103 -1.40 -7.89 6.60
CA SER A 103 -2.81 -7.52 6.42
C SER A 103 -3.11 -6.09 6.88
N LYS A 104 -2.46 -5.61 7.96
CA LYS A 104 -2.58 -4.20 8.39
C LYS A 104 -2.02 -3.26 7.32
N LEU A 105 -0.84 -3.57 6.79
CA LEU A 105 -0.21 -2.79 5.73
C LEU A 105 -1.09 -2.75 4.47
N GLU A 106 -1.65 -3.90 4.05
CA GLU A 106 -2.55 -3.97 2.89
C GLU A 106 -3.75 -3.04 3.04
N ARG A 107 -4.40 -3.06 4.20
CA ARG A 107 -5.54 -2.19 4.50
C ARG A 107 -5.17 -0.71 4.41
N LEU A 108 -4.04 -0.30 4.98
CA LEU A 108 -3.57 1.10 4.95
C LEU A 108 -3.28 1.56 3.52
N VAL A 109 -2.66 0.71 2.71
CA VAL A 109 -2.35 1.00 1.30
C VAL A 109 -3.62 1.00 0.44
N THR A 110 -4.66 0.27 0.82
CA THR A 110 -5.98 0.27 0.14
C THR A 110 -6.77 1.54 0.45
N VAL A 111 -6.86 1.92 1.73
CA VAL A 111 -7.66 3.06 2.18
C VAL A 111 -7.12 4.38 1.63
N THR A 112 -5.80 4.54 1.55
CA THR A 112 -5.16 5.75 1.00
C THR A 112 -5.41 5.96 -0.50
N ALA A 113 -5.90 4.96 -1.24
CA ALA A 113 -6.32 5.13 -2.63
C ALA A 113 -7.73 5.73 -2.79
N GLY A 114 -8.53 5.75 -1.71
CA GLY A 114 -9.93 6.21 -1.71
C GLY A 114 -10.15 7.66 -1.22
N GLU A 115 -9.17 8.29 -0.58
CA GLU A 115 -9.33 9.63 -0.02
C GLU A 115 -9.05 10.73 -1.06
N LYS A 116 -10.08 11.07 -1.84
CA LYS A 116 -10.19 12.39 -2.47
C LYS A 116 -10.31 13.44 -1.35
N PRO A 117 -9.52 14.52 -1.32
CA PRO A 117 -9.67 15.55 -0.30
C PRO A 117 -11.05 16.19 -0.43
N ALA A 118 -11.83 16.13 0.66
CA ALA A 118 -13.01 16.95 0.81
C ALA A 118 -12.55 18.42 0.79
N SER A 119 -12.78 19.03 -0.38
CA SER A 119 -12.71 20.47 -0.59
C SER A 119 -13.64 21.16 0.40
N SER A 120 -13.11 21.60 1.55
CA SER A 120 -13.75 22.65 2.35
C SER A 120 -13.52 23.98 1.63
N ALA A 121 -14.24 24.18 0.54
CA ALA A 121 -14.44 25.48 -0.07
C ALA A 121 -15.88 25.89 0.22
N GLY A 122 -16.02 26.98 0.97
CA GLY A 122 -17.22 27.79 1.04
C GLY A 122 -18.18 27.39 2.16
N LEU A 123 -18.11 28.12 3.26
CA LEU A 123 -19.30 28.74 3.83
C LEU A 123 -18.93 30.18 4.23
N SER A 124 -19.86 31.06 3.89
CA SER A 124 -19.87 32.53 3.86
C SER A 124 -19.28 33.29 5.04
#